data_AF-A0A7K2WG38-F1
#
_entry.id   AF-A0A7K2WG38-F1
#
_cell.length_a   1.000
_cell.length_b   1.000
_cell.length_c   1.000
_cell.angle_alpha   90.00
_cell.angle_beta   90.00
_cell.angle_gamma   90.00
#
_symmetry.space_group_name_H-M   'P 1'
#
loop_
_entity.id
_entity.type
_entity.pdbx_description
1 polymer ?
#
loop_
_entity_poly.entity_id
_entity_poly.type
_entity_poly.pdbx_seq_one_letter_code
_entity_poly.pdbx_strand_id
1 'polypeptide(L)'
;MRPARFQDFTLDLAKNTPGVTRVQTLADAGDTTHPFGVAITNGDGEARWQIIGQLADGEKHEQPDVPVSGDPFGTWTEPKPGDHEGWLVAVLARAESPEIANIEPWSSRAGGKESPGLTVFFHNGARAFVRKI
;
A
#
# COMPACT_ATOMS: atom_id res chain seq x y z
N MET A 1 -0.96 6.98 9.42
CA MET A 1 -1.24 5.54 9.63
C MET A 1 0.07 4.77 9.82
N ARG A 2 0.17 3.87 10.80
CA ARG A 2 1.35 3.01 11.02
C ARG A 2 1.34 1.74 10.15
N PRO A 3 2.50 1.08 9.93
CA PRO A 3 2.62 -0.05 9.00
C PRO A 3 1.68 -1.23 9.25
N ALA A 4 1.51 -1.64 10.50
CA ALA A 4 0.59 -2.72 10.85
C ALA A 4 -0.86 -2.38 10.46
N ARG A 5 -1.33 -1.18 10.84
CA ARG A 5 -2.67 -0.70 10.49
C ARG A 5 -2.86 -0.54 8.98
N PHE A 6 -1.80 -0.10 8.29
CA PHE A 6 -1.83 0.01 6.83
C PHE A 6 -1.83 -1.35 6.12
N GLN A 7 -1.13 -2.36 6.66
CA GLN A 7 -1.20 -3.74 6.19
C GLN A 7 -2.62 -4.29 6.33
N ASP A 8 -3.22 -4.18 7.52
CA ASP A 8 -4.59 -4.65 7.79
C ASP A 8 -5.60 -3.96 6.87
N PHE A 9 -5.47 -2.65 6.70
CA PHE A 9 -6.27 -1.86 5.77
C PHE A 9 -6.13 -2.37 4.33
N THR A 10 -4.90 -2.57 3.86
CA THR A 10 -4.64 -3.05 2.50
C THR A 10 -5.17 -4.48 2.27
N LEU A 11 -5.04 -5.36 3.26
CA LEU A 11 -5.60 -6.71 3.24
C LEU A 11 -7.13 -6.66 3.11
N ASP A 12 -7.78 -5.80 3.89
CA ASP A 12 -9.23 -5.63 3.88
C ASP A 12 -9.75 -5.08 2.55
N LEU A 13 -9.05 -4.12 1.94
CA LEU A 13 -9.43 -3.63 0.62
C LEU A 13 -9.23 -4.68 -0.48
N ALA A 14 -8.07 -5.34 -0.49
CA ALA A 14 -7.73 -6.30 -1.52
C ALA A 14 -8.68 -7.50 -1.49
N LYS A 15 -9.03 -8.03 -0.31
CA LYS A 15 -9.94 -9.19 -0.21
C LYS A 15 -11.36 -8.87 -0.70
N ASN A 16 -11.77 -7.60 -0.63
CA ASN A 16 -13.07 -7.12 -1.08
C ASN A 16 -13.07 -6.61 -2.53
N THR A 17 -11.92 -6.67 -3.22
CA THR A 17 -11.79 -6.22 -4.61
C THR A 17 -12.20 -7.34 -5.57
N PRO A 18 -13.11 -7.09 -6.55
CA PRO A 18 -13.50 -8.09 -7.54
C PRO A 18 -12.31 -8.67 -8.31
N GLY A 19 -12.33 -9.98 -8.55
CA GLY A 19 -11.27 -10.70 -9.27
C GLY A 19 -10.06 -11.10 -8.42
N VAL A 20 -10.02 -10.71 -7.16
CA VAL A 20 -9.02 -11.22 -6.19
C VAL A 20 -9.48 -12.57 -5.67
N THR A 21 -8.56 -13.54 -5.67
CA THR A 21 -8.84 -14.93 -5.27
C THR A 21 -8.17 -15.31 -3.96
N ARG A 22 -7.08 -14.63 -3.58
CA ARG A 22 -6.39 -14.83 -2.31
C ARG A 22 -5.68 -13.56 -1.86
N VAL A 23 -5.76 -13.27 -0.56
CA VAL A 23 -5.06 -12.17 0.09
C VAL A 23 -4.60 -12.65 1.46
N GLN A 24 -3.34 -12.41 1.80
CA GLN A 24 -2.75 -12.81 3.07
C GLN A 24 -1.54 -11.94 3.41
N THR A 25 -1.10 -11.96 4.67
CA THR A 25 0.16 -11.31 5.05
C THR A 25 1.35 -12.00 4.37
N LEU A 26 2.49 -11.32 4.23
CA LEU A 26 3.72 -11.97 3.78
C LEU A 26 4.15 -13.11 4.72
N ALA A 27 3.97 -12.93 6.03
CA ALA A 27 4.26 -13.97 7.02
C ALA A 27 3.45 -15.25 6.78
N ASP A 28 2.14 -15.12 6.53
CA ASP A 28 1.27 -16.26 6.19
C ASP A 28 1.62 -16.88 4.83
N ALA A 29 2.22 -16.10 3.93
CA ALA A 29 2.77 -16.56 2.66
C ALA A 29 4.15 -17.23 2.79
N GLY A 30 4.68 -17.36 4.01
CA GLY A 30 5.98 -17.97 4.32
C GLY A 30 7.17 -17.01 4.27
N ASP A 31 6.95 -15.71 4.06
CA ASP A 31 7.99 -14.69 4.10
C ASP A 31 8.03 -14.01 5.47
N THR A 32 9.03 -14.39 6.26
CA THR A 32 9.28 -13.87 7.61
C THR A 32 10.40 -12.82 7.64
N THR A 33 11.01 -12.50 6.48
CA THR A 33 12.07 -11.49 6.38
C THR A 33 11.48 -10.08 6.41
N HIS A 34 10.26 -9.94 5.90
CA HIS A 34 9.55 -8.68 5.80
C HIS A 34 8.43 -8.61 6.84
N PRO A 35 8.59 -7.82 7.93
CA PRO A 35 7.65 -7.84 9.06
C PRO A 35 6.24 -7.39 8.69
N PHE A 36 6.12 -6.51 7.69
CA PHE A 36 4.84 -6.04 7.16
C PHE A 36 4.83 -6.21 5.65
N GLY A 37 3.71 -6.70 5.13
CA GLY A 37 3.51 -6.87 3.70
C GLY A 37 2.31 -7.75 3.36
N VAL A 38 1.92 -7.73 2.10
CA VAL A 38 0.76 -8.47 1.60
C VAL A 38 1.13 -9.29 0.36
N ALA A 39 0.58 -10.50 0.27
CA ALA A 39 0.56 -11.30 -0.93
C ALA A 39 -0.87 -11.31 -1.50
N ILE A 40 -1.02 -10.90 -2.75
CA ILE A 40 -2.31 -10.74 -3.42
C ILE A 40 -2.30 -11.58 -4.68
N THR A 41 -3.26 -12.50 -4.81
CA THR A 41 -3.47 -13.32 -6.01
C THR A 41 -4.75 -12.87 -6.70
N ASN A 42 -4.66 -12.57 -8.00
CA ASN A 42 -5.79 -12.24 -8.85
C ASN A 42 -5.63 -12.93 -10.24
N GLY A 43 -6.43 -12.52 -11.23
CA GLY A 43 -6.36 -13.08 -12.59
C GLY A 43 -5.01 -12.92 -13.30
N ASP A 44 -4.18 -11.97 -12.86
CA ASP A 44 -2.84 -11.70 -13.41
C ASP A 44 -1.73 -12.45 -12.66
N GLY A 45 -2.08 -13.25 -11.64
CA GLY A 45 -1.14 -14.02 -10.82
C GLY A 45 -0.97 -13.46 -9.41
N GLU A 46 0.10 -13.90 -8.73
CA GLU A 46 0.44 -13.43 -7.39
C GLU A 46 1.46 -12.29 -7.44
N ALA A 47 1.16 -11.20 -6.72
CA ALA A 47 2.08 -10.12 -6.44
C ALA A 47 2.31 -10.01 -4.93
N ARG A 48 3.58 -9.89 -4.54
CA ARG A 48 4.02 -9.75 -3.15
C ARG A 48 4.57 -8.35 -2.92
N TRP A 49 4.15 -7.73 -1.83
CA TRP A 49 4.46 -6.36 -1.52
C TRP A 49 4.97 -6.25 -0.09
N GLN A 50 6.22 -5.81 0.07
CA GLN A 50 6.76 -5.40 1.35
C GLN A 50 6.23 -4.00 1.70
N ILE A 51 5.89 -3.77 2.97
CA ILE A 51 5.49 -2.46 3.50
C ILE A 51 6.55 -1.98 4.50
N ILE A 52 7.09 -0.79 4.29
CA ILE A 52 8.04 -0.13 5.17
C ILE A 52 7.44 1.19 5.64
N GLY A 53 7.34 1.40 6.95
CA GLY A 53 6.85 2.66 7.51
C GLY A 53 7.96 3.65 7.80
N GLN A 54 7.64 4.92 7.61
CA GLN A 54 8.37 6.05 8.15
C GLN A 54 7.41 6.88 9.00
N LEU A 55 7.76 7.12 10.26
CA LEU A 55 7.01 7.99 11.16
C LEU A 55 7.09 9.45 10.70
N ALA A 56 6.14 10.28 11.15
CA ALA A 56 6.21 11.70 10.94
C ALA A 56 7.42 12.31 11.69
N ASP A 57 7.91 13.46 11.22
CA ASP A 57 9.02 14.15 11.86
C ASP A 57 8.70 14.47 13.32
N GLY A 58 9.56 14.01 14.24
CA GLY A 58 9.39 14.20 15.69
C GLY A 58 8.48 13.19 16.38
N GLU A 59 7.82 12.30 15.65
CA GLU A 59 7.01 11.21 16.22
C GLU A 59 7.92 10.06 16.69
N LYS A 60 7.53 9.43 17.81
CA LYS A 60 8.26 8.27 18.37
C LYS A 60 7.43 7.00 18.31
N HIS A 61 8.12 5.87 18.32
CA HIS A 61 7.47 4.56 18.27
C HIS A 61 6.57 4.29 19.49
N GLU A 62 6.89 4.85 20.66
CA GLU A 62 6.09 4.67 21.88
C GLU A 62 4.79 5.49 21.90
N GLN A 63 4.66 6.49 21.01
CA GLN A 63 3.45 7.28 20.90
C GLN A 63 2.33 6.46 20.22
N PRO A 64 1.07 6.67 20.60
CA PRO A 64 -0.05 6.01 19.94
C PRO A 64 -0.17 6.47 18.48
N ASP A 65 -0.63 5.57 17.58
CA ASP A 65 -1.05 5.95 16.22
C ASP A 65 -2.33 6.77 16.32
N VAL A 66 -2.22 8.09 16.15
CA VAL A 66 -3.37 8.99 16.13
C VAL A 66 -3.74 9.24 14.66
N PRO A 67 -4.91 8.77 14.18
CA PRO A 67 -5.40 9.06 12.84
C PRO A 67 -5.54 10.57 12.63
N VAL A 68 -5.05 11.04 11.49
CA VAL A 68 -5.29 12.41 11.02
C VAL A 68 -6.02 12.32 9.70
N SER A 69 -7.18 12.95 9.64
CA SER A 69 -8.06 12.96 8.47
C SER A 69 -7.95 14.28 7.70
N GLY A 70 -8.05 14.21 6.39
CA GLY A 70 -8.15 15.33 5.45
C GLY A 70 -8.91 14.92 4.19
N ASP A 71 -8.73 15.67 3.11
CA ASP A 71 -9.31 15.31 1.82
C ASP A 71 -8.67 14.01 1.31
N PRO A 72 -9.48 13.02 0.88
CA PRO A 72 -8.96 11.75 0.42
C PRO A 72 -8.27 11.89 -0.93
N PHE A 73 -7.23 11.08 -1.16
CA PHE A 73 -6.66 10.91 -2.48
C PHE A 73 -7.67 10.23 -3.43
N GLY A 74 -8.18 10.98 -4.41
CA GLY A 74 -9.22 10.50 -5.34
C GLY A 74 -8.78 10.27 -6.78
N THR A 75 -7.52 10.56 -7.14
CA THR A 75 -7.08 10.53 -8.55
C THR A 75 -6.35 9.24 -8.89
N TRP A 76 -6.94 8.41 -9.74
CA TRP A 76 -6.30 7.18 -10.23
C TRP A 76 -6.78 6.86 -11.66
N THR A 77 -6.07 5.95 -12.33
CA THR A 77 -6.40 5.48 -13.68
C THR A 77 -6.68 3.98 -13.65
N GLU A 78 -7.59 3.50 -14.50
CA GLU A 78 -7.86 2.06 -14.59
C GLU A 78 -6.57 1.29 -14.94
N PRO A 79 -6.17 0.29 -14.13
CA PRO A 79 -4.97 -0.48 -14.39
C PRO A 79 -5.12 -1.31 -15.65
N LYS A 80 -4.02 -1.46 -16.38
CA LYS A 80 -3.95 -2.42 -17.48
C LYS A 80 -3.81 -3.84 -16.91
N PRO A 81 -4.25 -4.89 -17.62
CA PRO A 81 -3.95 -6.27 -17.23
C PRO A 81 -2.44 -6.48 -17.03
N GLY A 82 -2.06 -7.11 -15.93
CA GLY A 82 -0.66 -7.33 -15.54
C GLY A 82 0.03 -6.12 -14.88
N ASP A 83 -0.62 -4.95 -14.81
CA ASP A 83 -0.11 -3.79 -14.09
C ASP A 83 -0.42 -3.88 -12.60
N HIS A 84 0.36 -4.67 -11.87
CA HIS A 84 0.16 -4.86 -10.44
C HIS A 84 0.36 -3.58 -9.62
N GLU A 85 1.23 -2.66 -10.06
CA GLU A 85 1.48 -1.38 -9.37
C GLU A 85 0.26 -0.46 -9.53
N GLY A 86 -0.18 -0.23 -10.77
CA GLY A 86 -1.38 0.55 -11.05
C GLY A 86 -2.63 -0.06 -10.41
N TRP A 87 -2.71 -1.40 -10.35
CA TRP A 87 -3.82 -2.09 -9.69
C TRP A 87 -3.85 -1.78 -8.19
N LEU A 88 -2.71 -1.83 -7.51
CA LEU A 88 -2.65 -1.53 -6.08
C LEU A 88 -2.97 -0.05 -5.80
N VAL A 89 -2.52 0.86 -6.67
CA VAL A 89 -2.89 2.29 -6.59
C VAL A 89 -4.40 2.46 -6.70
N ALA A 90 -5.03 1.81 -7.68
CA ALA A 90 -6.48 1.88 -7.87
C ALA A 90 -7.25 1.33 -6.66
N VAL A 91 -6.81 0.20 -6.08
CA VAL A 91 -7.44 -0.37 -4.86
C VAL A 91 -7.38 0.61 -3.69
N LEU A 92 -6.21 1.20 -3.43
CA LEU A 92 -6.03 2.14 -2.32
C LEU A 92 -6.81 3.45 -2.55
N ALA A 93 -6.83 3.96 -3.78
CA ALA A 93 -7.51 5.21 -4.12
C ALA A 93 -9.04 5.07 -4.09
N ARG A 94 -9.58 3.93 -4.55
CA ARG A 94 -11.04 3.63 -4.50
C ARG A 94 -11.59 3.56 -3.08
N ALA A 95 -10.74 3.34 -2.09
CA ALA A 95 -11.15 3.34 -0.70
C ALA A 95 -11.46 4.74 -0.14
N GLU A 96 -11.05 5.80 -0.86
CA GLU A 96 -11.24 7.19 -0.47
C GLU A 96 -10.90 7.43 1.02
N SER A 97 -9.81 6.82 1.49
CA SER A 97 -9.42 6.90 2.89
C SER A 97 -9.10 8.35 3.26
N PRO A 98 -9.74 8.93 4.29
CA PRO A 98 -9.48 10.30 4.68
C PRO A 98 -8.09 10.46 5.31
N GLU A 99 -7.38 9.38 5.62
CA GLU A 99 -6.02 9.45 6.16
C GLU A 99 -4.94 9.48 5.08
N ILE A 100 -5.27 9.07 3.84
CA ILE A 100 -4.33 9.05 2.72
C ILE A 100 -4.38 10.41 2.01
N ALA A 101 -3.27 11.14 2.08
CA ALA A 101 -3.10 12.43 1.43
C ALA A 101 -2.68 12.29 -0.04
N ASN A 102 -1.81 11.32 -0.35
CA ASN A 102 -1.31 11.11 -1.71
C ASN A 102 -0.81 9.67 -1.91
N ILE A 103 -0.82 9.21 -3.15
CA ILE A 103 -0.19 7.94 -3.58
C ILE A 103 0.70 8.24 -4.79
N GLU A 104 1.99 7.91 -4.68
CA GLU A 104 2.96 8.06 -5.75
C GLU A 104 3.48 6.71 -6.25
N PRO A 105 3.04 6.24 -7.42
CA PRO A 105 3.61 5.07 -8.09
C PRO A 105 5.06 5.34 -8.50
N TRP A 106 5.99 4.42 -8.24
CA TRP A 106 7.40 4.61 -8.51
C TRP A 106 7.73 4.53 -10.00
N SER A 107 6.92 3.83 -10.80
CA SER A 107 7.05 3.80 -12.25
C SER A 107 6.88 5.17 -12.92
N SER A 108 6.21 6.12 -12.25
CA SER A 108 6.01 7.48 -12.75
C SER A 108 7.20 8.42 -12.46
N ARG A 109 8.16 7.98 -11.64
CA ARG A 109 9.34 8.80 -11.26
C ARG A 109 10.34 8.87 -12.41
N ALA A 110 11.05 9.99 -12.53
CA ALA A 110 12.15 10.13 -13.47
C ALA A 110 13.24 9.08 -13.17
N GLY A 111 13.49 8.16 -14.12
CA GLY A 111 14.41 7.03 -13.94
C GLY A 111 13.79 5.78 -13.29
N GLY A 112 12.48 5.78 -13.00
CA GLY A 112 11.75 4.68 -12.36
C GLY A 112 11.60 3.45 -13.26
N LYS A 113 12.64 2.62 -13.36
CA LYS A 113 12.57 1.34 -14.09
C LYS A 113 13.01 0.12 -13.30
N GLU A 114 13.65 0.27 -12.13
CA GLU A 114 14.36 -0.86 -11.53
C GLU A 114 13.55 -1.68 -10.51
N SER A 115 12.43 -1.17 -9.97
CA SER A 115 11.57 -1.93 -9.05
C SER A 115 10.16 -1.34 -8.95
N PRO A 116 9.09 -2.11 -9.23
CA PRO A 116 7.71 -1.67 -9.00
C PRO A 116 7.45 -1.38 -7.52
N GLY A 117 6.68 -0.33 -7.25
CA GLY A 117 6.36 0.12 -5.91
C GLY A 117 5.56 1.42 -5.90
N LEU A 118 5.13 1.81 -4.71
CA LEU A 118 4.46 3.08 -4.49
C LEU A 118 4.82 3.65 -3.12
N THR A 119 4.71 4.96 -2.99
CA THR A 119 4.76 5.65 -1.70
C THR A 119 3.37 6.16 -1.36
N VAL A 120 2.84 5.77 -0.21
CA VAL A 120 1.63 6.35 0.36
C VAL A 120 2.02 7.41 1.37
N PHE A 121 1.46 8.60 1.21
CA PHE A 121 1.62 9.72 2.12
C PHE A 121 0.35 9.85 2.95
N PHE A 122 0.51 9.93 4.26
CA PHE A 122 -0.61 10.12 5.18
C PHE A 122 -0.70 11.57 5.63
N HIS A 123 -1.90 12.05 5.96
CA HIS A 123 -2.13 13.41 6.47
C HIS A 123 -1.40 13.70 7.79
N ASN A 124 -1.09 12.66 8.57
CA ASN A 124 -0.30 12.81 9.80
C ASN A 124 1.21 13.02 9.54
N GLY A 125 1.66 13.06 8.28
CA GLY A 125 3.06 13.23 7.89
C GLY A 125 3.86 11.94 7.79
N ALA A 126 3.32 10.81 8.25
CA ALA A 126 3.93 9.50 8.08
C ALA A 126 3.87 9.03 6.61
N ARG A 127 4.70 8.05 6.27
CA ARG A 127 4.76 7.45 4.92
C ARG A 127 4.80 5.93 5.00
N ALA A 128 4.21 5.28 4.00
CA ALA A 128 4.42 3.86 3.74
C ALA A 128 5.07 3.68 2.37
N PHE A 129 6.21 2.99 2.34
CA PHE A 129 6.86 2.55 1.11
C PHE A 129 6.43 1.12 0.83
N VAL A 130 5.77 0.91 -0.29
CA VAL A 130 5.25 -0.40 -0.70
C VAL A 130 6.05 -0.86 -1.90
N ARG A 131 6.87 -1.89 -1.72
CA ARG A 131 7.81 -2.38 -2.75
C ARG A 131 7.42 -3.80 -3.19
N LYS A 132 7.40 -4.05 -4.50
CA LYS A 132 7.21 -5.40 -5.02
C LYS A 132 8.45 -6.25 -4.77
N ILE A 133 8.26 -7.50 -4.35
CA ILE A 133 9.32 -8.51 -4.13
C ILE A 133 9.14 -9.73 -5.04
#